data_AF-A0A257WUV4-F1
#
_entry.id   AF-A0A257WUV4-F1
#
_cell.length_a   1.000
_cell.length_b   1.000
_cell.length_c   1.000
_cell.angle_alpha   90.00
_cell.angle_beta   90.00
_cell.angle_gamma   90.00
#
_symmetry.space_group_name_H-M   'P 1'
#
loop_
_entity.id
_entity.type
_entity.pdbx_description
1 polymer ?
#
loop_
_entity_poly.entity_id
_entity_poly.type
_entity_poly.pdbx_seq_one_letter_code
_entity_poly.pdbx_strand_id
1 'polypeptide(L)'
;LLLAFGLCFQLPVVVSLLGLAGIISSKLLREGRRYAIVGVFIAAAILTPPDPISQLTLALPMCLLYEIGIWCVWLIERSKAKAEEKSNAVVPV
;
A
#
# COMPACT_ATOMS: atom_id res chain seq x y z
N LEU A 1 -17.23 0.58 -13.62
CA LEU A 1 -16.84 -0.37 -12.54
C LEU A 1 -15.53 -1.11 -12.86
N LEU A 2 -15.43 -1.91 -13.93
CA LEU A 2 -14.22 -2.69 -14.24
C LEU A 2 -12.94 -1.84 -14.40
N LEU A 3 -12.99 -0.72 -15.13
CA LEU A 3 -11.82 0.16 -15.32
C LEU A 3 -11.31 0.77 -14.01
N ALA A 4 -12.20 1.24 -13.16
CA ALA A 4 -11.81 1.84 -11.88
C ALA A 4 -11.35 0.78 -10.87
N PHE A 5 -11.91 -0.44 -10.92
CA PHE A 5 -11.40 -1.56 -10.13
C PHE A 5 -9.95 -1.90 -10.53
N GLY A 6 -9.67 -1.98 -11.84
CA GLY A 6 -8.32 -2.16 -12.37
C GLY A 6 -7.36 -1.02 -12.00
N LEU A 7 -7.83 0.23 -11.99
CA LEU A 7 -7.05 1.38 -11.55
C LEU A 7 -6.65 1.28 -10.06
N CYS A 8 -7.53 0.73 -9.23
CA CYS A 8 -7.25 0.53 -7.80
C CYS A 8 -6.22 -0.59 -7.55
N PHE A 9 -6.16 -1.60 -8.43
CA PHE A 9 -5.08 -2.60 -8.43
C PHE A 9 -3.69 -2.02 -8.74
N GLN A 10 -3.63 -0.81 -9.29
CA GLN A 10 -2.36 -0.13 -9.54
C GLN A 10 -1.80 0.55 -8.29
N LEU A 11 -2.65 0.89 -7.31
CA LEU A 11 -2.22 1.51 -6.03
C LEU A 11 -1.19 0.66 -5.27
N PRO A 12 -1.38 -0.66 -5.07
CA PRO A 12 -0.38 -1.54 -4.47
C PRO A 12 0.98 -1.50 -5.18
N VAL A 13 0.97 -1.47 -6.52
CA VAL A 13 2.18 -1.43 -7.34
C VAL A 13 2.91 -0.10 -7.16
N VAL A 14 2.19 1.01 -7.24
CA VAL A 14 2.75 2.36 -7.05
C VAL A 14 3.34 2.53 -5.65
N VAL A 15 2.62 2.10 -4.61
CA VAL A 15 3.10 2.16 -3.22
C VAL A 15 4.34 1.29 -3.03
N SER A 16 4.37 0.09 -3.62
CA SER A 16 5.52 -0.81 -3.55
C SER A 16 6.75 -0.23 -4.25
N LEU A 17 6.57 0.38 -5.43
CA LEU A 17 7.65 1.03 -6.18
C LEU A 17 8.20 2.25 -5.45
N LEU A 18 7.33 3.10 -4.90
CA LEU A 18 7.73 4.25 -4.10
C LEU A 18 8.43 3.83 -2.79
N GLY A 19 8.02 2.71 -2.19
CA GLY A 19 8.72 2.12 -1.05
C GLY A 19 10.09 1.58 -1.43
N LEU A 20 10.21 0.97 -2.62
CA LEU A 20 11.50 0.51 -3.16
C LEU A 20 12.45 1.68 -3.46
N ALA A 21 11.92 2.79 -3.95
CA ALA A 21 12.64 4.06 -4.14
C ALA A 21 13.01 4.76 -2.81
N GLY A 22 12.49 4.30 -1.66
CA GLY A 22 12.75 4.88 -0.35
C GLY A 22 11.99 6.18 -0.07
N ILE A 23 11.01 6.54 -0.92
CA ILE A 23 10.21 7.77 -0.78
C ILE A 23 9.16 7.61 0.33
N ILE A 24 8.65 6.39 0.51
CA ILE A 24 7.67 6.06 1.56
C ILE A 24 8.15 4.86 2.36
N SER A 25 8.07 4.98 3.69
CA SER A 25 8.39 3.90 4.62
C SER A 25 7.14 3.13 5.04
N SER A 26 7.29 1.85 5.41
CA SER A 26 6.20 1.06 5.98
C SER A 26 5.58 1.73 7.22
N LYS A 27 6.37 2.47 8.01
CA LYS A 27 5.89 3.23 9.18
C LYS A 27 4.96 4.38 8.78
N LEU A 28 5.32 5.12 7.73
CA LEU A 28 4.51 6.24 7.20
C LEU A 28 3.20 5.73 6.60
N LEU A 29 3.25 4.61 5.88
CA LEU A 29 2.07 3.93 5.35
C LEU A 29 1.15 3.41 6.48
N ARG A 30 1.73 2.93 7.58
CA ARG A 30 0.97 2.43 8.73
C ARG A 30 0.27 3.55 9.52
N GLU A 31 0.93 4.70 9.70
CA GLU A 31 0.30 5.92 10.25
C GLU A 31 -0.73 6.52 9.27
N GLY A 32 -0.50 6.34 7.97
CA GLY A 32 -1.35 6.80 6.88
C GLY A 32 -2.65 6.01 6.66
N ARG A 33 -2.88 4.90 7.39
CA ARG A 33 -4.04 4.00 7.20
C ARG A 33 -5.37 4.75 7.16
N ARG A 34 -5.55 5.75 8.02
CA ARG A 34 -6.77 6.58 8.06
C ARG A 34 -6.99 7.37 6.77
N TYR A 35 -5.93 7.88 6.14
CA TYR A 35 -6.02 8.61 4.87
C TYR A 35 -6.30 7.67 3.71
N ALA A 36 -5.74 6.45 3.73
CA ALA A 36 -6.05 5.43 2.73
C ALA A 36 -7.52 4.99 2.79
N ILE A 37 -8.06 4.76 3.99
CA ILE A 37 -9.47 4.40 4.18
C ILE A 37 -10.38 5.52 3.66
N VAL A 38 -10.09 6.79 4.00
CA VAL A 38 -10.86 7.94 3.50
C VAL A 38 -10.78 8.06 1.98
N GLY A 39 -9.59 7.88 1.39
CA GLY A 39 -9.41 7.91 -0.06
C GLY A 39 -10.20 6.82 -0.79
N VAL A 40 -10.19 5.59 -0.25
CA VAL A 40 -11.00 4.46 -0.77
C VAL A 40 -12.49 4.76 -0.67
N PHE A 41 -12.95 5.35 0.44
CA PHE A 41 -14.35 5.74 0.60
C PHE A 41 -14.78 6.83 -0.40
N ILE A 42 -13.94 7.84 -0.64
CA ILE A 42 -14.21 8.90 -1.63
C ILE A 42 -14.24 8.30 -3.04
N ALA A 43 -13.26 7.45 -3.39
CA ALA A 43 -13.21 6.80 -4.69
C ALA A 43 -14.44 5.89 -4.92
N ALA A 44 -14.87 5.14 -3.90
CA ALA A 44 -16.06 4.31 -3.95
C ALA A 44 -17.34 5.14 -4.08
N ALA A 45 -17.46 6.27 -3.37
CA ALA A 45 -18.60 7.17 -3.46
C ALA A 45 -18.74 7.82 -4.85
N ILE A 46 -17.63 8.07 -5.55
CA ILE A 46 -17.65 8.58 -6.93
C ILE A 46 -18.06 7.47 -7.92
N LEU A 47 -17.64 6.23 -7.65
CA LEU A 47 -17.75 5.13 -8.60
C LEU A 47 -19.07 4.35 -8.51
N THR A 48 -19.64 4.26 -7.32
CA THR A 48 -20.92 3.59 -7.06
C THR A 48 -21.94 4.64 -6.62
N PRO A 49 -23.18 4.64 -7.16
CA PRO A 49 -24.26 5.43 -6.56
C PRO A 49 -24.42 5.00 -5.09
N PRO A 50 -24.92 5.89 -4.20
CA PRO A 50 -24.72 5.82 -2.75
C PRO A 50 -25.49 4.67 -2.11
N ASP A 51 -24.99 3.44 -2.28
CA ASP A 51 -25.47 2.23 -1.66
C ASP A 51 -24.42 1.71 -0.65
N PRO A 52 -24.66 1.85 0.67
CA PRO A 52 -23.71 1.48 1.71
C PRO A 52 -23.24 0.02 1.64
N ILE A 53 -24.11 -0.89 1.20
CA ILE A 53 -23.83 -2.33 1.14
C ILE A 53 -22.84 -2.61 -0.01
N SER A 54 -23.13 -2.08 -1.19
CA SER A 54 -22.23 -2.18 -2.35
C SER A 54 -20.90 -1.46 -2.09
N GLN A 55 -20.92 -0.33 -1.36
CA GLN A 55 -19.72 0.42 -0.98
C GLN A 55 -18.82 -0.35 -0.01
N LEU A 56 -19.38 -1.01 1.00
CA LEU A 56 -18.63 -1.88 1.91
C LEU A 56 -18.05 -3.11 1.20
N THR A 57 -18.81 -3.72 0.30
CA THR A 57 -18.38 -4.89 -0.47
C THR A 57 -17.21 -4.57 -1.41
N LEU A 58 -17.12 -3.33 -1.91
CA LEU A 58 -15.99 -2.81 -2.71
C LEU A 58 -14.83 -2.30 -1.86
N ALA A 59 -15.10 -1.69 -0.71
CA ALA A 59 -14.07 -1.16 0.19
C ALA A 59 -13.24 -2.28 0.83
N LEU A 60 -13.86 -3.41 1.14
CA LEU A 60 -13.20 -4.58 1.76
C LEU A 60 -12.02 -5.10 0.91
N PRO A 61 -12.18 -5.44 -0.39
CA PRO A 61 -11.06 -5.85 -1.23
C PRO A 61 -10.04 -4.73 -1.47
N MET A 62 -10.44 -3.46 -1.51
CA MET A 62 -9.48 -2.34 -1.62
C MET A 62 -8.60 -2.18 -0.38
N CYS A 63 -9.18 -2.28 0.81
CA CYS A 63 -8.43 -2.29 2.07
C CYS A 63 -7.44 -3.45 2.09
N LEU A 64 -7.87 -4.63 1.64
CA LEU A 64 -7.02 -5.83 1.56
C LEU A 64 -5.83 -5.61 0.60
N LEU A 65 -6.08 -5.01 -0.57
CA LEU A 65 -5.02 -4.63 -1.53
C LEU A 65 -4.03 -3.62 -0.94
N TYR A 66 -4.53 -2.61 -0.21
CA TYR A 66 -3.67 -1.64 0.46
C TYR A 66 -2.79 -2.32 1.52
N GLU A 67 -3.35 -3.25 2.29
CA GLU A 67 -2.65 -3.97 3.33
C GLU A 67 -1.57 -4.92 2.76
N ILE A 68 -1.84 -5.55 1.61
CA ILE A 68 -0.84 -6.29 0.82
C ILE A 68 0.29 -5.36 0.36
N GLY A 69 -0.03 -4.15 -0.11
CA GLY A 69 0.98 -3.16 -0.50
C GLY A 69 1.92 -2.77 0.66
N ILE A 70 1.36 -2.57 1.86
CA ILE A 70 2.17 -2.32 3.07
C ILE A 70 3.08 -3.52 3.38
N TRP A 71 2.55 -4.74 3.27
CA TRP A 71 3.33 -5.96 3.47
C TRP A 71 4.50 -6.07 2.48
N CYS A 72 4.28 -5.75 1.20
CA CYS A 72 5.34 -5.72 0.20
C CYS A 72 6.44 -4.70 0.54
N VAL A 73 6.06 -3.46 0.92
CA VAL A 73 7.03 -2.43 1.33
C VAL A 73 7.81 -2.88 2.57
N TRP A 74 7.14 -3.47 3.56
CA TRP A 74 7.79 -3.98 4.76
C TRP A 74 8.81 -5.10 4.47
N LEU A 75 8.48 -6.03 3.56
CA LEU A 75 9.42 -7.07 3.12
C LEU A 75 10.65 -6.47 2.40
N ILE A 76 10.44 -5.46 1.57
CA ILE A 76 11.52 -4.74 0.87
C ILE A 76 12.43 -4.01 1.87
N GLU A 77 11.86 -3.26 2.82
CA GLU A 77 12.63 -2.59 3.88
C GLU A 77 13.43 -3.58 4.72
N ARG A 78 12.84 -4.72 5.10
CA ARG A 78 13.52 -5.77 5.86
C ARG A 78 14.66 -6.42 5.06
N SER A 79 14.47 -6.59 3.75
CA SER A 79 15.50 -7.11 2.85
C SER A 79 16.67 -6.14 2.71
N LYS A 80 16.39 -4.83 2.57
CA LYS A 80 17.40 -3.76 2.55
C LYS A 80 18.17 -3.67 3.88
N ALA A 81 17.48 -3.72 5.02
CA ALA A 81 18.11 -3.73 6.34
C ALA A 81 19.07 -4.92 6.51
N LYS A 82 18.66 -6.12 6.04
CA LYS A 82 19.54 -7.30 6.05
C LYS A 82 20.72 -7.20 5.06
N ALA A 83 20.57 -6.47 3.97
CA ALA A 83 21.65 -6.25 3.00
C ALA A 83 22.70 -5.25 3.53
N GLU A 84 22.27 -4.19 4.22
CA GLU A 84 23.15 -3.24 4.89
C GLU A 84 23.90 -3.90 6.07
N GLU A 85 23.22 -4.75 6.85
CA GLU A 85 23.84 -5.52 7.95
C GLU A 85 24.91 -6.51 7.44
N LYS A 86 24.72 -7.09 6.24
CA LYS A 86 25.75 -7.91 5.58
C LYS A 86 26.90 -7.11 4.97
N SER A 87 26.66 -5.87 4.53
CA SER A 87 27.72 -5.00 4.00
C SER A 87 28.64 -4.47 5.10
N ASN A 88 28.11 -4.22 6.30
CA ASN A 88 28.89 -3.69 7.43
C ASN A 88 29.65 -4.77 8.23
N ALA A 89 29.30 -6.05 8.06
CA ALA A 89 30.01 -7.17 8.69
C ALA A 89 31.27 -7.63 7.92
N VAL A 90 31.50 -7.10 6.70
CA VAL A 90 32.61 -7.51 5.81
C VAL A 90 33.81 -6.55 5.88
N VAL A 91 33.68 -5.38 6.52
CA VAL A 91 34.80 -4.45 6.73
C VAL A 91 35.14 -4.38 8.23
N PRO A 92 36.04 -5.24 8.74
CA PRO A 92 36.72 -4.97 9.99
C PRO A 92 37.77 -3.88 9.70
N VAL A 93 37.58 -2.67 10.24
CA VAL A 93 38.69 -1.73 10.48
C VAL A 93 39.14 -1.91 11.91
#